data_AF-A0AAV9K1C7-F1
#
_entry.id   AF-A0AAV9K1C7-F1
#
_cell.length_a   1.000
_cell.length_b   1.000
_cell.length_c   1.000
_cell.angle_alpha   90.00
_cell.angle_beta   90.00
_cell.angle_gamma   90.00
#
_symmetry.space_group_name_H-M   'P 1'
#
loop_
_entity.id
_entity.type
_entity.pdbx_description
1 polymer ?
#
loop_
_entity_poly.entity_id
_entity_poly.type
_entity_poly.pdbx_seq_one_letter_code
_entity_poly.pdbx_strand_id
1 'polypeptide(L)'
;MSILITTVGITVLIYSDNFIAHDQVYLRFFSYMSFFSTSMLGLVTSSNLIQIYMFWELVGLCSYLLIGFWFTRLVAANACQKAFVTNRVGDFDLFEIFNNLIHNNEVNFLFVTLCVVLLFADAVAKSA
;
A
#
# COMPACT_ATOMS: atom_id res chain seq x y z
N MET A 1 -16.72 -2.65 -5.97
CA MET A 1 -15.27 -2.82 -5.78
C MET A 1 -14.92 -4.04 -4.94
N SER A 2 -15.56 -4.27 -3.79
CA SER A 2 -15.34 -5.46 -2.96
C SER A 2 -15.47 -6.79 -3.72
N ILE A 3 -16.49 -6.97 -4.58
CA ILE A 3 -16.67 -8.17 -5.40
C ILE A 3 -15.51 -8.40 -6.39
N LEU A 4 -14.96 -7.33 -6.97
CA LEU A 4 -13.81 -7.45 -7.88
C LEU A 4 -12.56 -7.89 -7.11
N ILE A 5 -12.33 -7.31 -5.93
CA ILE A 5 -11.17 -7.65 -5.10
C ILE A 5 -11.24 -9.10 -4.62
N THR A 6 -12.41 -9.57 -4.16
CA THR A 6 -12.56 -10.95 -3.71
C THR A 6 -12.46 -11.95 -4.86
N THR A 7 -13.07 -11.66 -6.02
CA THR A 7 -12.99 -12.57 -7.19
C THR A 7 -11.56 -12.68 -7.72
N VAL A 8 -10.88 -11.56 -7.96
CA VAL A 8 -9.47 -11.56 -8.37
C VAL A 8 -8.59 -12.20 -7.29
N GLY A 9 -8.81 -11.89 -6.02
CA GLY A 9 -8.07 -12.48 -4.91
C GLY A 9 -8.18 -14.02 -4.88
N ILE A 10 -9.37 -14.57 -5.05
CA ILE A 10 -9.58 -16.03 -5.10
C ILE A 10 -8.91 -16.64 -6.32
N THR A 11 -9.04 -16.04 -7.51
CA THR A 11 -8.39 -16.55 -8.73
C THR A 11 -6.87 -16.56 -8.58
N VAL A 12 -6.28 -15.52 -7.99
CA VAL A 12 -4.83 -15.45 -7.79
C VAL A 12 -4.37 -16.47 -6.75
N LEU A 13 -5.14 -16.73 -5.68
CA LEU A 13 -4.79 -17.78 -4.71
C LEU A 13 -4.77 -19.18 -5.36
N ILE A 14 -5.77 -19.51 -6.20
CA ILE A 14 -5.82 -20.78 -6.95
C ILE A 14 -4.66 -20.89 -7.95
N TYR A 15 -4.33 -19.79 -8.63
CA TYR A 15 -3.19 -19.75 -9.54
C TYR A 15 -1.85 -19.94 -8.81
N SER A 16 -1.69 -19.28 -7.67
CA SER A 16 -0.47 -19.33 -6.86
C SER A 16 -0.23 -20.71 -6.26
N ASP A 17 -1.31 -21.41 -5.91
CA ASP A 17 -1.25 -22.79 -5.42
C ASP A 17 -0.52 -23.71 -6.42
N ASN A 18 -0.90 -23.62 -7.69
CA ASN A 18 -0.31 -24.41 -8.77
C ASN A 18 1.11 -23.93 -9.16
N PHE A 19 1.40 -22.63 -9.04
CA PHE A 19 2.68 -22.07 -9.47
C PHE A 19 3.82 -22.33 -8.47
N ILE A 20 3.55 -22.31 -7.16
CA ILE A 20 4.57 -22.36 -6.09
C ILE A 20 4.57 -23.71 -5.34
N ALA A 21 3.75 -24.68 -5.75
CA ALA A 21 3.64 -26.00 -5.11
C ALA A 21 4.98 -26.74 -4.92
N HIS A 22 6.01 -26.43 -5.70
CA HIS A 22 7.33 -27.07 -5.64
C HIS A 22 8.36 -26.37 -4.72
N ASP A 23 8.07 -25.18 -4.18
CA ASP A 23 9.01 -24.42 -3.36
C ASP A 23 8.69 -24.49 -1.87
N GLN A 24 9.72 -24.63 -1.03
CA GLN A 24 9.58 -24.67 0.44
C GLN A 24 9.06 -23.36 1.07
N VAL A 25 8.94 -22.30 0.28
CA VAL A 25 8.53 -20.95 0.72
C VAL A 25 7.03 -20.69 0.47
N TYR A 26 6.28 -21.72 0.05
CA TYR A 26 4.85 -21.66 -0.24
C TYR A 26 4.03 -20.93 0.84
N LEU A 27 4.21 -21.30 2.11
CA LEU A 27 3.46 -20.73 3.24
C LEU A 27 3.66 -19.22 3.37
N ARG A 28 4.89 -18.74 3.15
CA ARG A 28 5.21 -17.31 3.30
C ARG A 28 4.57 -16.49 2.18
N PHE A 29 4.57 -17.01 0.95
CA PHE A 29 3.92 -16.36 -0.17
C PHE A 29 2.40 -16.28 0.04
N PHE A 30 1.80 -17.39 0.47
CA PHE A 30 0.36 -17.47 0.73
C PHE A 30 -0.07 -16.51 1.85
N SER A 31 0.73 -16.38 2.91
CA SER A 31 0.48 -15.37 3.97
C SER A 31 0.52 -13.94 3.43
N TYR A 32 1.49 -13.59 2.58
CA TYR A 32 1.57 -12.24 2.00
C TYR A 32 0.40 -11.93 1.04
N MET A 33 -0.01 -12.89 0.21
CA MET A 33 -1.16 -12.74 -0.68
C MET A 33 -2.47 -12.58 0.07
N SER A 34 -2.66 -13.35 1.15
CA SER A 34 -3.84 -13.22 2.01
C SER A 34 -3.88 -11.85 2.70
N PHE A 35 -2.73 -11.39 3.20
CA PHE A 35 -2.61 -10.09 3.85
C PHE A 35 -2.88 -8.94 2.88
N PHE A 36 -2.40 -9.03 1.64
CA PHE A 36 -2.70 -8.08 0.57
C PHE A 36 -4.21 -8.00 0.29
N SER A 37 -4.88 -9.15 0.14
CA SER A 37 -6.32 -9.20 -0.10
C SER A 37 -7.14 -8.58 1.06
N THR A 38 -6.77 -8.88 2.31
CA THR A 38 -7.41 -8.28 3.49
C THR A 38 -7.18 -6.77 3.57
N SER A 39 -5.95 -6.31 3.28
CA SER A 39 -5.63 -4.87 3.28
C SER A 39 -6.44 -4.07 2.26
N MET A 40 -6.60 -4.63 1.06
CA MET A 40 -7.34 -4.00 -0.04
C MET A 40 -8.86 -4.00 0.22
N LEU A 41 -9.38 -5.06 0.85
CA LEU A 41 -10.78 -5.08 1.33
C LEU A 41 -11.02 -4.06 2.44
N GLY A 42 -10.06 -3.92 3.38
CA GLY A 42 -10.10 -2.90 4.42
C GLY A 42 -10.16 -1.48 3.86
N LEU A 43 -9.36 -1.20 2.82
CA LEU A 43 -9.34 0.10 2.14
C LEU A 43 -10.67 0.42 1.44
N VAL A 44 -11.35 -0.56 0.84
CA VAL A 44 -12.64 -0.33 0.17
C VAL A 44 -13.81 -0.20 1.14
N THR A 45 -13.69 -0.77 2.35
CA THR A 45 -14.75 -0.74 3.36
C THR A 45 -14.61 0.41 4.35
N SER A 46 -13.51 1.15 4.33
CA SER A 46 -13.26 2.25 5.25
C SER A 46 -14.15 3.47 4.96
N SER A 47 -14.74 4.02 6.04
CA SER A 47 -15.61 5.20 5.99
C SER A 47 -14.94 6.48 6.49
N ASN A 48 -13.79 6.37 7.18
CA ASN A 48 -13.06 7.49 7.76
C ASN A 48 -11.71 7.72 7.05
N LEU A 49 -11.27 8.97 6.92
CA LEU A 49 -9.97 9.33 6.33
C LEU A 49 -8.79 8.65 7.04
N ILE A 50 -8.81 8.61 8.38
CA ILE A 50 -7.77 7.94 9.18
C ILE A 50 -7.74 6.43 8.90
N GLN A 51 -8.92 5.82 8.71
CA GLN A 51 -9.04 4.40 8.40
C GLN A 51 -8.53 4.10 6.98
N ILE A 52 -8.87 4.95 6.00
CA ILE A 52 -8.31 4.88 4.65
C ILE A 52 -6.79 4.95 4.73
N TYR A 53 -6.22 5.95 5.43
CA TYR A 53 -4.78 6.13 5.56
C TYR A 53 -4.07 4.93 6.19
N MET A 54 -4.64 4.34 7.25
CA MET A 54 -4.07 3.13 7.85
C MET A 54 -4.03 1.95 6.87
N PHE A 55 -5.12 1.69 6.15
CA PHE A 55 -5.13 0.60 5.16
C PHE A 55 -4.30 0.93 3.92
N TRP A 56 -4.19 2.21 3.56
CA TRP A 56 -3.38 2.72 2.47
C TRP A 56 -1.88 2.44 2.69
N GLU A 57 -1.41 2.64 3.91
CA GLU A 57 -0.06 2.24 4.34
C GLU A 57 0.11 0.73 4.38
N LEU A 58 -0.89 0.01 4.88
CA LEU A 58 -0.88 -1.44 4.96
C LEU A 58 -0.73 -2.10 3.58
N VAL A 59 -1.47 -1.60 2.58
CA VAL A 59 -1.38 -2.07 1.18
C VAL A 59 0.02 -1.81 0.61
N GLY A 60 0.63 -0.67 0.93
CA GLY A 60 2.01 -0.35 0.55
C GLY A 60 3.04 -1.32 1.15
N LEU A 61 2.89 -1.66 2.44
CA LEU A 61 3.73 -2.65 3.12
C LEU A 61 3.55 -4.06 2.55
N CYS A 62 2.32 -4.46 2.21
CA CYS A 62 2.05 -5.74 1.57
C CYS A 62 2.78 -5.86 0.23
N SER A 63 2.67 -4.82 -0.61
CA SER A 63 3.34 -4.77 -1.92
C SER A 63 4.86 -4.90 -1.77
N TYR A 64 5.44 -4.22 -0.78
CA TYR A 64 6.86 -4.37 -0.44
C TYR A 64 7.25 -5.83 -0.10
N LEU A 65 6.50 -6.50 0.77
CA LEU A 65 6.80 -7.90 1.14
C LEU A 65 6.70 -8.86 -0.06
N LEU A 66 5.79 -8.60 -1.00
CA LEU A 66 5.61 -9.38 -2.22
C LEU A 66 6.74 -9.15 -3.24
N ILE A 67 7.15 -7.91 -3.48
CA ILE A 67 8.29 -7.58 -4.36
C ILE A 67 9.59 -8.14 -3.76
N GLY A 68 9.74 -8.03 -2.44
CA GLY A 68 10.89 -8.53 -1.69
C GLY A 68 10.90 -10.04 -1.46
N PHE A 69 9.94 -10.81 -2.00
CA PHE A 69 9.77 -12.23 -1.70
C PHE A 69 11.05 -13.07 -1.95
N TRP A 70 11.82 -12.71 -2.97
CA TRP A 70 13.11 -13.31 -3.33
C TRP A 70 14.29 -12.42 -2.93
N PHE A 71 14.41 -12.19 -1.63
CA PHE A 71 15.46 -11.37 -1.00
C PHE A 71 16.90 -11.85 -1.22
N THR A 72 17.10 -13.08 -1.71
CA THR A 72 18.43 -13.57 -2.12
C THR A 72 19.01 -12.82 -3.32
N ARG A 73 18.19 -12.12 -4.11
CA ARG A 73 18.66 -11.29 -5.23
C ARG A 73 18.77 -9.84 -4.80
N LEU A 74 19.99 -9.30 -4.80
CA LEU A 74 20.28 -7.88 -4.53
C LEU A 74 19.47 -6.91 -5.41
N VAL A 75 19.16 -7.30 -6.66
CA VAL A 75 18.32 -6.52 -7.57
C VAL A 75 16.88 -6.38 -7.03
N ALA A 76 16.32 -7.46 -6.49
CA ALA A 76 14.98 -7.46 -5.90
C ALA A 76 14.95 -6.66 -4.60
N ALA A 77 15.98 -6.80 -3.75
CA ALA A 77 16.10 -6.03 -2.51
C ALA A 77 16.20 -4.52 -2.76
N ASN A 78 17.02 -4.09 -3.72
CA ASN A 78 17.18 -2.67 -4.07
C ASN A 78 15.91 -2.10 -4.72
N ALA A 79 15.24 -2.85 -5.60
CA ALA A 79 13.96 -2.43 -6.19
C ALA A 79 12.88 -2.27 -5.13
N CYS A 80 12.82 -3.19 -4.19
CA CYS A 80 11.89 -3.19 -3.07
C CYS A 80 12.10 -1.99 -2.15
N GLN A 81 13.36 -1.72 -1.76
CA GLN A 81 13.70 -0.52 -0.96
C GLN A 81 13.35 0.76 -1.70
N LYS A 82 13.63 0.84 -3.01
CA LYS A 82 13.30 2.03 -3.80
C LYS A 82 11.79 2.29 -3.83
N ALA A 83 10.99 1.26 -4.09
CA ALA A 83 9.53 1.36 -4.12
C ALA A 83 8.91 1.73 -2.75
N PHE A 84 9.48 1.23 -1.66
CA PHE A 84 9.01 1.57 -0.32
C PHE A 84 9.38 3.00 0.08
N VAL A 85 10.61 3.43 -0.23
CA VAL A 85 11.05 4.79 0.07
C VAL A 85 10.25 5.81 -0.74
N THR A 86 9.94 5.53 -2.01
CA THR A 86 9.11 6.44 -2.82
C THR A 86 7.69 6.57 -2.29
N ASN A 87 7.08 5.49 -1.79
CA ASN A 87 5.78 5.57 -1.13
C ASN A 87 5.87 6.35 0.19
N ARG A 88 6.86 6.01 1.05
CA ARG A 88 7.01 6.65 2.36
C ARG A 88 7.27 8.15 2.31
N VAL A 89 7.98 8.64 1.29
CA VAL A 89 8.24 10.08 1.13
C VAL A 89 6.92 10.85 0.94
N GLY A 90 5.95 10.30 0.19
CA GLY A 90 4.62 10.90 0.05
C GLY A 90 3.81 10.94 1.36
N ASP A 91 3.95 9.91 2.20
CA ASP A 91 3.27 9.81 3.49
C ASP A 91 3.85 10.76 4.57
N PHE A 92 5.16 11.06 4.54
CA PHE A 92 5.79 12.00 5.48
C PHE A 92 5.30 13.44 5.27
N ASP A 93 5.12 13.86 4.02
CA ASP A 93 4.55 15.17 3.69
C ASP A 93 3.14 15.32 4.27
N LEU A 94 2.33 14.25 4.28
CA LEU A 94 0.96 14.27 4.79
C LEU A 94 0.88 14.41 6.33
N PHE A 95 1.86 13.84 7.05
CA PHE A 95 1.94 13.94 8.51
C PHE A 95 2.42 15.32 8.97
N GLU A 96 3.41 15.91 8.28
CA GLU A 96 3.89 17.27 8.56
C GLU A 96 2.77 18.31 8.33
N ILE A 97 1.96 18.09 7.29
CA ILE A 97 0.75 18.85 7.00
C ILE A 97 -0.28 18.79 8.14
N PHE A 98 -0.54 17.60 8.69
CA PHE A 98 -1.50 17.43 9.78
C PHE A 98 -1.06 18.14 11.07
N ASN A 99 0.25 18.13 11.35
CA ASN A 99 0.82 18.77 12.53
C ASN A 99 0.79 20.30 12.44
N ASN A 100 1.03 20.86 11.23
CA ASN A 100 0.98 22.30 11.00
C ASN A 100 -0.46 22.86 10.99
N LEU A 101 -1.45 22.04 10.58
CA LEU A 101 -2.88 22.37 10.68
C LEU A 101 -3.37 22.52 12.12
N ILE A 102 -2.96 21.62 13.02
CA ILE A 102 -3.35 21.62 14.43
C ILE A 102 -2.78 22.84 15.15
N HIS A 103 -1.61 23.31 14.74
CA HIS A 103 -0.91 24.39 15.43
C HIS A 103 -1.41 25.81 15.06
N ASN A 104 -1.91 26.01 13.83
CA ASN A 104 -2.25 27.36 13.36
C ASN A 104 -3.75 27.68 13.29
N ASN A 105 -4.68 26.71 13.37
CA ASN A 105 -6.15 26.87 13.36
C ASN A 105 -6.77 27.73 12.21
N GLU A 106 -5.98 28.41 11.39
CA GLU A 106 -6.37 29.07 10.15
C GLU A 106 -6.06 28.14 8.98
N VAL A 107 -7.10 27.51 8.46
CA VAL A 107 -7.03 26.63 7.29
C VAL A 107 -6.92 27.51 6.03
N ASN A 108 -5.69 27.86 5.65
CA ASN A 108 -5.47 28.66 4.45
C ASN A 108 -5.90 27.87 3.19
N PHE A 109 -6.62 28.50 2.26
CA PHE A 109 -7.08 27.84 1.02
C PHE A 109 -5.92 27.24 0.20
N LEU A 110 -4.77 27.91 0.22
CA LEU A 110 -3.52 27.47 -0.42
C LEU A 110 -2.97 26.19 0.23
N PHE A 111 -3.15 26.03 1.53
CA PHE A 111 -2.74 24.86 2.29
C PHE A 111 -3.60 23.64 1.95
N VAL A 112 -4.93 23.80 1.91
CA VAL A 112 -5.86 22.73 1.48
C VAL A 112 -5.56 22.29 0.05
N THR A 113 -5.24 23.24 -0.84
CA THR A 113 -4.89 22.94 -2.23
C THR A 113 -3.60 22.12 -2.33
N LEU A 114 -2.58 22.45 -1.54
CA LEU A 114 -1.33 21.70 -1.44
C LEU A 114 -1.57 20.26 -0.93
N CYS A 115 -2.45 20.08 0.07
CA CYS A 115 -2.82 18.75 0.57
C CYS A 115 -3.46 17.86 -0.52
N VAL A 116 -4.36 18.44 -1.33
CA VAL A 116 -5.03 17.70 -2.42
C VAL A 116 -4.03 17.30 -3.50
N VAL A 117 -3.09 18.19 -3.84
CA VAL A 117 -2.02 17.90 -4.82
C VAL A 117 -1.10 16.78 -4.33
N LEU A 118 -0.74 16.77 -3.03
CA LEU A 118 0.11 15.73 -2.46
C LEU A 118 -0.60 14.38 -2.33
N LEU A 119 -1.86 14.37 -1.91
CA LEU A 119 -2.69 13.15 -1.95
C LEU A 119 -2.82 12.58 -3.38
N PHE A 120 -2.93 13.46 -4.38
CA PHE A 120 -2.98 13.04 -5.77
C PHE A 120 -1.62 12.51 -6.26
N ALA A 121 -0.51 13.15 -5.87
CA ALA A 121 0.83 12.68 -6.19
C ALA A 121 1.10 11.29 -5.58
N ASP A 122 0.64 11.04 -4.36
CA ASP A 122 0.75 9.73 -3.70
C ASP A 122 -0.12 8.66 -4.40
N ALA A 123 -1.34 9.02 -4.79
CA ALA A 123 -2.20 8.14 -5.60
C ALA A 123 -1.58 7.81 -6.96
N VAL A 124 -0.91 8.77 -7.60
CA VAL A 124 -0.17 8.57 -8.86
C VAL A 124 1.04 7.67 -8.64
N ALA A 125 1.77 7.84 -7.54
CA ALA A 125 2.93 7.01 -7.21
C ALA A 125 2.55 5.54 -6.98
N LYS A 126 1.39 5.26 -6.36
CA LYS A 126 0.89 3.89 -6.15
C LYS A 126 0.22 3.27 -7.38
N SER A 127 -0.15 4.08 -8.37
CA SER A 127 -0.78 3.61 -9.62
C SER A 127 0.23 3.31 -10.74
N ALA A 128 1.52 3.63 -10.56
CA ALA A 128 2.61 3.41 -11.52
C ALA A 128 3.42 2.14 -11.17
#